data_AF-A0A2P5HGY3-F1
#
_entry.id   AF-A0A2P5HGY3-F1
#
_cell.length_a   1.000
_cell.length_b   1.000
_cell.length_c   1.000
_cell.angle_alpha   90.00
_cell.angle_beta   90.00
_cell.angle_gamma   90.00
#
_symmetry.space_group_name_H-M   'P 1'
#
loop_
_entity.id
_entity.type
_entity.pdbx_description
1 polymer ?
#
loop_
_entity_poly.entity_id
_entity_poly.type
_entity_poly.pdbx_seq_one_letter_code
_entity_poly.pdbx_strand_id
1 'polypeptide(L)'
;TQLSSNQPAKFSCPNGRAFFSSSIVWGVIGPYRMFGTGSIYQYFNVFWVIGAVLPCILYALVKYGGRLSWIGRTLHAPVMLGAMGWLPPATPLSFSTWGVVALIFNHFIRNRFHGWWRQYNYVTAAALDAGLIISTIVIFFAITFPGATIPQWWGNVGVYNTMDAEYTAILKTVGEGETFGPTTW
;
A
#
# COMPACT_ATOMS: atom_id res chain seq x y z
N THR A 1 -12.63 17.35 9.32
CA THR A 1 -14.07 17.05 9.18
C THR A 1 -14.25 15.57 8.88
N GLN A 2 -14.45 14.75 9.92
CA GLN A 2 -14.75 13.32 9.75
C GLN A 2 -16.25 13.18 9.44
N LEU A 3 -16.59 12.68 8.25
CA LEU A 3 -17.98 12.32 7.94
C LEU A 3 -18.40 11.13 8.84
N SER A 4 -19.52 11.30 9.56
CA SER A 4 -20.16 10.30 10.41
C SER A 4 -20.30 8.95 9.69
N SER A 5 -20.13 7.83 10.41
CA SER A 5 -20.25 6.48 9.82
C SER A 5 -21.63 6.21 9.22
N ASN A 6 -22.65 6.97 9.62
CA ASN A 6 -24.04 6.88 9.14
C ASN A 6 -24.39 7.96 8.11
N GLN A 7 -23.49 8.27 7.17
CA GLN A 7 -23.82 9.22 6.10
C GLN A 7 -24.60 8.50 4.97
N PRO A 8 -25.84 8.91 4.64
CA PRO A 8 -26.69 8.25 3.64
C PRO A 8 -26.06 8.21 2.24
N ALA A 9 -25.17 9.16 1.91
CA ALA A 9 -24.48 9.19 0.63
C ALA A 9 -23.18 8.37 0.60
N LYS A 10 -22.83 7.67 1.70
CA LYS A 10 -21.68 6.76 1.83
C LYS A 10 -20.31 7.33 1.42
N PHE A 11 -20.16 8.66 1.35
CA PHE A 11 -18.88 9.29 1.03
C PHE A 11 -17.88 9.10 2.18
N SER A 12 -16.71 8.53 1.86
CA SER A 12 -15.62 8.35 2.81
C SER A 12 -14.36 9.07 2.33
N CYS A 13 -13.55 9.55 3.28
CA CYS A 13 -12.25 10.17 3.00
C CYS A 13 -11.14 9.24 3.55
N PRO A 14 -10.58 8.34 2.72
CA PRO A 14 -9.62 7.32 3.18
C PRO A 14 -8.36 7.96 3.78
N ASN A 15 -7.84 8.99 3.11
CA ASN A 15 -6.62 9.67 3.54
C ASN A 15 -6.79 10.34 4.92
N GLY A 16 -7.90 11.06 5.12
CA GLY A 16 -8.20 11.70 6.41
C GLY A 16 -8.41 10.72 7.56
N ARG A 17 -8.97 9.54 7.29
CA ARG A 17 -9.09 8.46 8.28
C ARG A 17 -7.73 7.87 8.65
N ALA A 18 -6.85 7.63 7.67
CA ALA A 18 -5.49 7.14 7.92
C ALA A 18 -4.66 8.12 8.76
N PHE A 19 -4.70 9.41 8.44
CA PHE A 19 -4.03 10.46 9.22
C PHE A 19 -4.57 10.60 10.64
N PHE A 20 -5.87 10.43 10.84
CA PHE A 20 -6.47 10.47 12.17
C PHE A 20 -6.06 9.26 13.02
N SER A 21 -6.12 8.07 12.44
CA SER A 21 -5.66 6.84 13.12
C SER A 21 -4.18 6.91 13.47
N SER A 22 -3.33 7.40 12.56
CA SER A 22 -1.89 7.57 12.86
C SER A 22 -1.65 8.60 13.95
N SER A 23 -2.41 9.71 13.98
CA SER A 23 -2.31 10.72 15.04
C SER A 23 -2.67 10.16 16.41
N ILE A 24 -3.65 9.26 16.51
CA ILE A 24 -3.99 8.58 17.78
C ILE A 24 -2.85 7.64 18.20
N VAL A 25 -2.36 6.84 17.27
CA VAL A 25 -1.29 5.87 17.50
C VAL A 25 -0.02 6.56 18.00
N TRP A 26 0.45 7.60 17.29
CA TRP A 26 1.69 8.29 17.63
C TRP A 26 1.52 9.35 18.73
N GLY A 27 0.34 9.95 18.86
CA GLY A 27 0.07 11.03 19.81
C GLY A 27 -0.44 10.56 21.17
N VAL A 28 -1.40 9.62 21.21
CA VAL A 28 -2.08 9.21 22.46
C VAL A 28 -1.42 8.01 23.12
N ILE A 29 -1.04 6.99 22.33
CA ILE A 29 -0.40 5.76 22.86
C ILE A 29 1.09 6.04 23.15
N GLY A 30 1.74 6.78 22.25
CA GLY A 30 3.14 7.17 22.35
C GLY A 30 4.11 6.05 21.92
N PRO A 31 5.28 6.41 21.36
CA PRO A 31 6.20 5.45 20.74
C PRO A 31 6.81 4.46 21.75
N TYR A 32 7.03 4.87 23.00
CA TYR A 32 7.58 3.98 24.04
C TYR A 32 6.65 2.80 24.34
N ARG A 33 5.34 3.01 24.38
CA ARG A 33 4.38 1.92 24.65
C ARG A 33 4.21 0.97 23.48
N MET A 34 4.53 1.39 22.26
CA MET A 34 4.42 0.55 21.06
C MET A 34 5.72 -0.15 20.68
N PHE A 35 6.86 0.52 20.82
CA PHE A 35 8.16 0.04 20.34
C PHE A 35 9.17 -0.14 21.47
N GLY A 36 8.80 0.11 22.73
CA GLY A 36 9.66 -0.12 23.89
C GLY A 36 9.91 -1.61 24.15
N THR A 37 10.87 -1.88 25.03
CA THR A 37 11.23 -3.22 25.48
C THR A 37 10.04 -3.93 26.13
N GLY A 38 9.64 -5.10 25.64
CA GLY A 38 8.46 -5.84 26.13
C GLY A 38 7.13 -5.47 25.46
N SER A 39 7.12 -4.53 24.51
CA SER A 39 5.92 -4.18 23.76
C SER A 39 5.65 -5.12 22.58
N ILE A 40 4.39 -5.15 22.14
CA ILE A 40 3.86 -5.97 21.04
C ILE A 40 4.62 -5.73 19.72
N TYR A 41 5.08 -4.49 19.47
CA TYR A 41 5.78 -4.12 18.23
C TYR A 41 7.29 -3.91 18.39
N GLN A 42 7.93 -4.43 19.45
CA GLN A 42 9.38 -4.26 19.66
C GLN A 42 10.25 -4.72 18.47
N TYR A 43 9.83 -5.78 17.77
CA TYR A 43 10.56 -6.33 16.63
C TYR A 43 10.56 -5.40 15.41
N PHE A 44 9.63 -4.43 15.34
CA PHE A 44 9.66 -3.43 14.28
C PHE A 44 10.92 -2.57 14.32
N ASN A 45 11.57 -2.45 15.49
CA ASN A 45 12.83 -1.71 15.59
C ASN A 45 13.97 -2.36 14.80
N VAL A 46 13.88 -3.66 14.48
CA VAL A 46 14.86 -4.36 13.63
C VAL A 46 14.87 -3.79 12.21
N PHE A 47 13.76 -3.24 11.73
CA PHE A 47 13.71 -2.62 10.41
C PHE A 47 14.62 -1.39 10.28
N TRP A 48 14.96 -0.69 11.37
CA TRP A 48 15.97 0.37 11.33
C TRP A 48 17.34 -0.16 10.96
N VAL A 49 17.72 -1.30 11.55
CA VAL A 49 18.99 -1.97 11.25
C VAL A 49 18.97 -2.50 9.83
N ILE A 50 17.88 -3.14 9.40
CA ILE A 50 17.73 -3.61 8.01
C ILE A 50 17.84 -2.44 7.04
N GLY A 51 17.18 -1.31 7.33
CA GLY A 51 17.23 -0.10 6.51
C GLY A 51 18.62 0.53 6.42
N ALA A 52 19.41 0.49 7.49
CA ALA A 52 20.79 0.95 7.49
C ALA A 52 21.75 -0.02 6.77
N VAL A 53 21.53 -1.32 6.91
CA VAL A 53 22.41 -2.37 6.36
C VAL A 53 22.16 -2.58 4.87
N LEU A 54 20.92 -2.49 4.39
CA LEU A 54 20.55 -2.72 2.99
C LEU A 54 21.36 -1.86 1.98
N PRO A 55 21.52 -0.53 2.16
CA PRO A 55 22.36 0.27 1.25
C PRO A 55 23.84 -0.10 1.32
N CYS A 56 24.36 -0.47 2.50
CA CYS A 56 25.74 -0.94 2.65
C CYS A 56 25.96 -2.25 1.89
N ILE A 57 25.01 -3.19 1.96
CA ILE A 57 25.06 -4.44 1.20
C ILE A 57 25.05 -4.15 -0.30
N LEU A 58 24.13 -3.31 -0.80
CA LEU A 58 24.08 -2.96 -2.22
C LEU A 58 25.36 -2.29 -2.70
N TYR A 59 25.96 -1.39 -1.90
CA TYR A 59 27.24 -0.76 -2.22
C TYR A 59 28.38 -1.80 -2.31
N ALA A 60 28.46 -2.72 -1.36
CA ALA A 60 29.43 -3.82 -1.40
C ALA A 60 29.24 -4.71 -2.63
N LEU A 61 27.98 -4.98 -3.00
CA LEU A 61 27.62 -5.78 -4.18
C LEU A 61 28.04 -5.10 -5.49
N VAL A 62 27.96 -3.77 -5.59
CA VAL A 62 28.48 -3.02 -6.74
C VAL A 62 30.01 -3.05 -6.79
N LYS A 63 30.68 -2.91 -5.65
CA LYS A 63 32.14 -2.78 -5.56
C LYS A 63 32.89 -4.11 -5.70
N TYR A 64 32.35 -5.19 -5.13
CA TYR A 64 33.01 -6.49 -5.04
C TYR A 64 32.28 -7.62 -5.78
N GLY A 65 31.05 -7.39 -6.25
CA GLY A 65 30.17 -8.46 -6.76
C GLY A 65 30.46 -8.97 -8.17
N GLY A 66 31.45 -8.45 -8.89
CA GLY A 66 31.84 -8.93 -10.22
C GLY A 66 30.64 -9.06 -11.17
N ARG A 67 30.22 -10.29 -11.49
CA ARG A 67 29.03 -10.60 -12.31
C ARG A 67 27.69 -10.16 -11.70
N LEU A 68 27.56 -10.10 -10.38
CA LEU A 68 26.33 -9.65 -9.69
C LEU A 68 26.25 -8.12 -9.52
N SER A 69 27.26 -7.36 -9.95
CA SER A 69 27.28 -5.89 -9.84
C SER A 69 26.11 -5.20 -10.55
N TRP A 70 25.50 -5.84 -11.56
CA TRP A 70 24.26 -5.38 -12.22
C TRP A 70 23.08 -5.26 -11.24
N ILE A 71 22.95 -6.17 -10.28
CA ILE A 71 21.83 -6.16 -9.32
C ILE A 71 21.96 -4.95 -8.38
N GLY A 72 23.14 -4.71 -7.84
CA GLY A 72 23.40 -3.54 -6.97
C GLY A 72 23.29 -2.19 -7.69
N ARG A 73 23.46 -2.15 -9.01
CA ARG A 73 23.25 -0.94 -9.85
C ARG A 73 21.80 -0.71 -10.25
N THR A 74 21.00 -1.77 -10.31
CA THR A 74 19.60 -1.70 -10.76
C THR A 74 18.64 -1.53 -9.59
N LEU A 75 18.98 -2.07 -8.41
CA LEU A 75 18.18 -1.97 -7.21
C LEU A 75 18.63 -0.77 -6.36
N HIS A 76 17.68 0.09 -6.00
CA HIS A 76 17.91 1.21 -5.10
C HIS A 76 17.20 0.95 -3.77
N ALA A 77 17.96 0.61 -2.73
CA ALA A 77 17.45 0.41 -1.37
C ALA A 77 16.50 1.53 -0.89
N PRO A 78 16.79 2.83 -1.10
CA PRO A 78 15.91 3.90 -0.63
C PRO A 78 14.55 3.90 -1.33
N VAL A 79 14.53 3.55 -2.62
CA VAL A 79 13.30 3.49 -3.42
C VAL A 79 12.46 2.28 -3.02
N MET A 80 13.09 1.13 -2.80
CA MET A 80 12.41 -0.09 -2.39
C MET A 80 11.82 0.03 -0.98
N LEU A 81 12.58 0.57 -0.02
CA LEU A 81 12.10 0.76 1.36
C LEU A 81 11.12 1.94 1.47
N GLY A 82 11.33 3.01 0.71
CA GLY A 82 10.44 4.17 0.69
C GLY A 82 9.08 3.89 0.08
N ALA A 83 8.98 2.98 -0.89
CA ALA A 83 7.71 2.56 -1.48
C ALA A 83 6.75 1.94 -0.45
N MET A 84 7.28 1.30 0.60
CA MET A 84 6.49 0.70 1.68
C MET A 84 5.85 1.75 2.60
N GLY A 85 6.30 3.02 2.56
CA GLY A 85 5.74 4.09 3.38
C GLY A 85 4.30 4.47 3.04
N TRP A 86 3.81 4.10 1.86
CA TRP A 86 2.44 4.37 1.40
C TRP A 86 1.44 3.25 1.73
N LEU A 87 1.86 2.22 2.47
CA LEU A 87 1.00 1.11 2.91
C LEU A 87 -0.23 1.56 3.73
N PRO A 88 -0.18 2.60 4.58
CA PRO A 88 -1.37 3.16 5.20
C PRO A 88 -1.86 4.37 4.36
N PRO A 89 -2.41 4.16 3.15
CA PRO A 89 -3.81 3.77 2.98
C PRO A 89 -4.09 2.81 1.79
N ALA A 90 -3.05 2.30 1.13
CA ALA A 90 -3.18 1.50 -0.09
C ALA A 90 -3.15 0.00 0.21
N THR A 91 -4.14 -0.71 -0.32
CA THR A 91 -4.26 -2.17 -0.12
C THR A 91 -3.10 -2.93 -0.78
N PRO A 92 -2.72 -4.11 -0.27
CA PRO A 92 -1.71 -4.96 -0.91
C PRO A 92 -2.02 -5.27 -2.38
N LEU A 93 -3.31 -5.36 -2.73
CA LEU A 93 -3.76 -5.54 -4.12
C LEU A 93 -3.38 -4.36 -5.02
N SER A 94 -3.58 -3.12 -4.54
CA SER A 94 -3.18 -1.92 -5.28
C SER A 94 -1.66 -1.85 -5.48
N PHE A 95 -0.89 -2.21 -4.45
CA PHE A 95 0.58 -2.25 -4.53
C PHE A 95 1.11 -3.29 -5.50
N SER A 96 0.58 -4.51 -5.45
CA SER A 96 0.94 -5.59 -6.36
C SER A 96 0.61 -5.21 -7.81
N THR A 97 -0.55 -4.58 -8.03
CA THR A 97 -0.96 -4.11 -9.36
C THR A 97 -0.01 -3.05 -9.88
N TRP A 98 0.36 -2.06 -9.07
CA TRP A 98 1.35 -1.05 -9.43
C TRP A 98 2.70 -1.68 -9.81
N GLY A 99 3.18 -2.63 -9.01
CA GLY A 99 4.41 -3.38 -9.30
C GLY A 99 4.36 -4.13 -10.64
N VAL A 100 3.26 -4.84 -10.91
CA VAL A 100 3.06 -5.57 -12.18
C VAL A 100 3.02 -4.61 -13.37
N VAL A 101 2.24 -3.54 -13.29
CA VAL A 101 2.15 -2.53 -14.36
C VAL A 101 3.50 -1.87 -14.59
N ALA A 102 4.22 -1.52 -13.51
CA ALA A 102 5.56 -0.95 -13.58
C ALA A 102 6.55 -1.90 -14.27
N LEU A 103 6.50 -3.21 -13.99
CA LEU A 103 7.34 -4.20 -14.67
C LEU A 103 6.98 -4.33 -16.15
N ILE A 104 5.70 -4.40 -16.50
CA ILE A 104 5.27 -4.51 -17.90
C ILE A 104 5.74 -3.30 -18.70
N PHE A 105 5.50 -2.07 -18.20
CA PHE A 105 5.86 -0.86 -18.94
C PHE A 105 7.37 -0.59 -18.95
N ASN A 106 8.05 -0.71 -17.80
CA ASN A 106 9.44 -0.32 -17.67
C ASN A 106 10.45 -1.42 -18.02
N HIS A 107 10.06 -2.69 -17.95
CA HIS A 107 10.93 -3.81 -18.32
C HIS A 107 10.55 -4.39 -19.69
N PHE A 108 9.29 -4.79 -19.90
CA PHE A 108 8.91 -5.47 -21.14
C PHE A 108 8.75 -4.50 -22.33
N ILE A 109 7.90 -3.49 -22.18
CA ILE A 109 7.60 -2.53 -23.26
C ILE A 109 8.80 -1.66 -23.57
N ARG A 110 9.52 -1.18 -22.55
CA ARG A 110 10.76 -0.42 -22.74
C ARG A 110 11.75 -1.20 -23.58
N ASN A 111 12.02 -2.48 -23.27
CA ASN A 111 13.03 -3.28 -23.97
C ASN A 111 12.66 -3.62 -25.42
N ARG A 112 11.36 -3.80 -25.73
CA ARG A 112 10.90 -4.18 -27.08
C ARG A 112 10.55 -2.99 -27.97
N PHE A 113 10.03 -1.91 -27.39
CA PHE A 113 9.50 -0.74 -28.11
C PHE A 113 10.06 0.58 -27.55
N HIS A 114 11.40 0.67 -27.45
CA HIS A 114 12.11 1.83 -26.90
C HIS A 114 11.66 3.18 -27.50
N GLY A 115 11.47 3.24 -28.83
CA GLY A 115 11.08 4.48 -29.51
C GLY A 115 9.70 4.99 -29.10
N TRP A 116 8.73 4.07 -29.00
CA TRP A 116 7.39 4.39 -28.51
C TRP A 116 7.42 4.80 -27.04
N TRP A 117 8.13 4.02 -26.21
CA TRP A 117 8.19 4.26 -24.76
C TRP A 117 8.77 5.65 -24.43
N ARG A 118 9.82 6.09 -25.13
CA ARG A 118 10.42 7.41 -24.89
C ARG A 118 9.47 8.58 -25.20
N GLN A 119 8.63 8.44 -26.22
CA GLN A 119 7.77 9.53 -26.69
C GLN A 119 6.39 9.52 -26.04
N TYR A 120 5.80 8.35 -25.83
CA TYR A 120 4.39 8.21 -25.49
C TYR A 120 4.10 7.71 -24.08
N ASN A 121 5.07 7.17 -23.34
CA ASN A 121 4.80 6.58 -22.02
C ASN A 121 4.12 7.57 -21.05
N TYR A 122 4.61 8.82 -20.98
CA TYR A 122 4.00 9.85 -20.14
C TYR A 122 2.62 10.29 -20.63
N VAL A 123 2.43 10.35 -21.95
CA VAL A 123 1.13 10.69 -22.55
C VAL A 123 0.11 9.59 -22.26
N THR A 124 0.50 8.31 -22.38
CA THR A 124 -0.35 7.18 -22.02
C THR A 124 -0.68 7.17 -20.54
N ALA A 125 0.28 7.46 -19.65
CA ALA A 125 0.00 7.58 -18.22
C ALA A 125 -1.03 8.69 -17.93
N ALA A 126 -0.84 9.89 -18.50
CA ALA A 126 -1.79 10.99 -18.36
C ALA A 126 -3.17 10.66 -18.93
N ALA A 127 -3.23 9.93 -20.06
CA ALA A 127 -4.49 9.48 -20.66
C ALA A 127 -5.23 8.45 -19.79
N LEU A 128 -4.51 7.53 -19.13
CA LEU A 128 -5.09 6.58 -18.20
C LEU A 128 -5.66 7.27 -16.94
N ASP A 129 -4.95 8.25 -16.39
CA ASP A 129 -5.42 9.03 -15.24
C ASP A 129 -6.67 9.85 -15.61
N ALA A 130 -6.65 10.54 -16.74
CA ALA A 130 -7.82 11.27 -17.25
C ALA A 130 -8.99 10.34 -17.54
N GLY A 131 -8.73 9.17 -18.16
CA GLY A 131 -9.74 8.17 -18.46
C GLY A 131 -10.38 7.58 -17.21
N LEU A 132 -9.62 7.37 -16.14
CA LEU A 132 -10.14 6.91 -14.85
C LEU A 132 -11.07 7.96 -14.22
N ILE A 133 -10.70 9.24 -14.25
CA ILE A 133 -11.54 10.33 -13.73
C ILE A 133 -12.85 10.40 -14.53
N ILE A 134 -12.77 10.40 -15.86
CA ILE A 134 -13.95 10.46 -16.73
C ILE A 134 -14.86 9.25 -16.50
N SER A 135 -14.28 8.04 -16.44
CA SER A 135 -15.05 6.81 -16.17
C SER A 135 -15.75 6.85 -14.81
N THR A 136 -15.08 7.41 -13.79
CA THR A 136 -15.67 7.58 -12.45
C THR A 136 -16.87 8.52 -12.47
N ILE A 137 -16.78 9.63 -13.20
CA ILE A 137 -17.89 10.58 -13.37
C ILE A 137 -19.08 9.89 -14.06
N VAL A 138 -18.83 9.15 -15.15
CA VAL A 138 -19.87 8.43 -15.88
C VAL A 138 -20.55 7.39 -14.99
N ILE A 139 -19.79 6.57 -14.26
CA ILE A 139 -20.32 5.55 -13.34
C ILE A 139 -21.16 6.19 -12.23
N PHE A 140 -20.69 7.32 -11.66
CA PHE A 140 -21.41 8.01 -10.61
C PHE A 140 -22.80 8.47 -11.08
N PHE A 141 -22.88 9.14 -12.24
CA PHE A 141 -24.16 9.61 -12.76
C PHE A 141 -25.05 8.49 -13.32
N ALA A 142 -24.47 7.43 -13.88
CA ALA A 142 -25.24 6.35 -14.50
C ALA A 142 -25.73 5.30 -13.49
N ILE A 143 -24.99 5.03 -12.41
CA ILE A 143 -25.27 3.94 -11.48
C ILE A 143 -25.51 4.45 -10.06
N THR A 144 -24.55 5.20 -9.50
CA THR A 144 -24.58 5.59 -8.09
C THR A 144 -25.70 6.59 -7.77
N PHE A 145 -25.88 7.61 -8.60
CA PHE A 145 -26.89 8.65 -8.41
C PHE A 145 -28.34 8.15 -8.55
N PRO A 146 -28.71 7.36 -9.59
CA PRO A 146 -30.05 6.79 -9.69
C PRO A 146 -30.30 5.61 -8.73
N GLY A 147 -29.29 5.15 -7.98
CA GLY A 147 -29.41 4.01 -7.08
C GLY A 147 -29.56 2.67 -7.80
N ALA A 148 -29.06 2.56 -9.03
CA ALA A 148 -29.15 1.33 -9.81
C ALA A 148 -28.29 0.21 -9.22
N THR A 149 -28.69 -1.03 -9.44
CA THR A 149 -27.93 -2.20 -8.96
C THR A 149 -26.59 -2.29 -9.67
N ILE A 150 -25.50 -2.23 -8.91
CA ILE A 150 -24.14 -2.37 -9.41
C ILE A 150 -23.97 -3.78 -10.00
N PRO A 151 -23.35 -3.94 -11.20
CA PRO A 151 -23.13 -5.25 -11.78
C PRO A 151 -22.30 -6.13 -10.83
N GLN A 152 -22.82 -7.33 -10.56
CA GLN A 152 -22.24 -8.29 -9.62
C GLN A 152 -21.21 -9.17 -10.34
N TRP A 153 -19.96 -8.73 -10.35
CA TRP A 153 -18.83 -9.49 -10.91
C TRP A 153 -17.65 -9.46 -9.92
N TRP A 154 -16.61 -10.24 -10.22
CA TRP A 154 -15.46 -10.42 -9.33
C TRP A 154 -14.84 -9.10 -8.83
N GLY A 155 -14.68 -8.09 -9.68
CA GLY A 155 -14.07 -6.82 -9.28
C GLY A 155 -14.96 -5.90 -8.44
N ASN A 156 -16.28 -6.10 -8.45
CA ASN A 156 -17.23 -5.32 -7.64
C ASN A 156 -17.64 -6.03 -6.35
N VAL A 157 -17.59 -7.36 -6.31
CA VAL A 157 -18.07 -8.18 -5.19
C VAL A 157 -16.94 -8.98 -4.55
N GLY A 158 -16.14 -9.66 -5.38
CA GLY A 158 -15.06 -10.55 -4.94
C GLY A 158 -13.94 -9.83 -4.19
N VAL A 159 -13.72 -8.54 -4.46
CA VAL A 159 -12.73 -7.72 -3.73
C VAL A 159 -13.13 -7.55 -2.25
N TYR A 160 -14.43 -7.55 -1.94
CA TYR A 160 -14.95 -7.43 -0.58
C TYR A 160 -15.08 -8.77 0.16
N ASN A 161 -15.06 -9.90 -0.56
CA ASN A 161 -15.12 -11.24 0.01
C ASN A 161 -13.72 -11.79 0.35
N THR A 162 -12.81 -10.92 0.77
CA THR A 162 -11.46 -11.30 1.20
C THR A 162 -11.40 -11.28 2.72
N MET A 163 -10.60 -12.17 3.32
CA MET A 163 -10.47 -12.24 4.79
C MET A 163 -10.02 -10.90 5.40
N ASP A 164 -9.25 -10.10 4.64
CA ASP A 164 -8.84 -8.75 5.03
C ASP A 164 -10.03 -7.76 5.02
N ALA A 165 -10.92 -7.83 4.02
CA ALA A 165 -12.08 -6.95 3.92
C ALA A 165 -13.21 -7.33 4.89
N GLU A 166 -13.34 -8.61 5.21
CA GLU A 166 -14.31 -9.14 6.18
C GLU A 166 -13.80 -9.05 7.63
N TYR A 167 -12.57 -8.57 7.86
CA TYR A 167 -11.90 -8.54 9.16
C TYR A 167 -11.82 -9.91 9.87
N THR A 168 -11.91 -10.99 9.10
CA THR A 168 -11.79 -12.37 9.60
C THR A 168 -10.36 -12.88 9.59
N ALA A 169 -9.42 -12.10 9.03
CA ALA A 169 -7.97 -12.33 9.07
C ALA A 169 -7.37 -12.14 10.50
N ILE A 170 -8.00 -12.72 11.52
CA ILE A 170 -7.52 -12.69 12.90
C ILE A 170 -6.68 -13.95 13.11
N LEU A 171 -5.36 -13.79 13.06
CA LEU A 171 -4.41 -14.89 13.27
C LEU A 171 -4.39 -15.42 14.72
N LYS A 172 -4.94 -14.65 15.68
CA LYS A 172 -4.96 -14.99 17.11
C LYS A 172 -6.21 -14.43 17.77
N THR A 173 -7.16 -15.30 18.08
CA THR A 173 -8.30 -14.97 18.95
C THR A 173 -7.90 -15.20 20.40
N VAL A 174 -8.33 -14.31 21.27
CA VAL A 174 -8.03 -14.35 22.71
C VAL A 174 -9.08 -15.23 23.38
N GLY A 175 -8.66 -16.17 24.22
CA GLY A 175 -9.59 -17.05 24.94
C GLY A 175 -10.47 -16.28 25.93
N GLU A 176 -11.57 -16.89 26.40
CA GLU A 176 -12.40 -16.26 27.45
C GLU A 176 -11.55 -15.90 28.67
N GLY A 177 -11.39 -14.59 28.93
CA GLY A 177 -10.66 -14.05 30.07
C GLY A 177 -9.20 -13.64 29.80
N GLU A 178 -8.66 -13.88 28.61
CA GLU A 178 -7.37 -13.34 28.20
C GLU A 178 -7.54 -11.90 27.66
N THR A 179 -6.46 -11.11 27.64
CA THR A 179 -6.45 -9.76 27.07
C THR A 179 -5.42 -9.65 25.95
N PHE A 180 -5.70 -8.87 24.90
CA PHE A 180 -4.69 -8.51 23.92
C PHE A 180 -3.66 -7.56 24.55
N GLY A 181 -2.43 -8.05 24.70
CA GLY A 181 -1.31 -7.29 25.26
C GLY A 181 -0.81 -7.87 26.59
N PRO A 182 0.39 -7.47 27.03
CA PRO A 182 0.95 -7.94 28.29
C PRO A 182 0.10 -7.45 29.47
N THR A 183 -0.10 -8.31 30.48
CA THR A 183 -0.87 -7.99 31.70
C THR A 183 -0.18 -6.96 32.60
N THR A 184 1.11 -6.73 32.37
CA THR A 184 1.94 -5.72 33.03
C THR A 184 2.75 -5.00 31.96
N TRP A 185 2.75 -3.67 32.01
CA TRP A 185 3.44 -2.78 31.05
C TRP A 185 4.77 -2.30 31.62
#